data_AF-A0AAU5WI18-F1
#
_entry.id   AF-A0AAU5WI18-F1
#
_cell.length_a   1.000
_cell.length_b   1.000
_cell.length_c   1.000
_cell.angle_alpha   90.00
_cell.angle_beta   90.00
_cell.angle_gamma   90.00
#
_symmetry.space_group_name_H-M   'P 1'
#
loop_
_entity.id
_entity.type
_entity.pdbx_description
1 polymer ?
#
loop_
_entity_poly.entity_id
_entity_poly.type
_entity_poly.pdbx_seq_one_letter_code
_entity_poly.pdbx_strand_id
1 'polypeptide(L)'
;MTPVDELRAAATRLRETAAKATPGPWKTKGFGEFGWLVVDANPAGRFSVETEDNEHGRADAVWIALASPVLAEPLADWLEQCANDLAGAERTAAKWPGDFSDPLDICDEPDSVRRALTLARAVNRGAK
;
A
#
# COMPACT_ATOMS: atom_id res chain seq x y z
N MET A 1 -2.41 0.17 -18.97
CA MET A 1 -1.63 0.60 -17.80
C MET A 1 -0.30 -0.13 -17.89
N THR A 2 0.82 0.59 -17.86
CA THR A 2 2.15 -0.03 -17.87
C THR A 2 2.51 -0.56 -16.48
N PRO A 3 3.50 -1.46 -16.32
CA PRO A 3 3.97 -1.89 -15.00
C PRO A 3 4.45 -0.72 -14.12
N VAL A 4 5.10 0.28 -14.69
CA VAL A 4 5.48 1.53 -14.01
C VAL A 4 4.25 2.27 -13.50
N ASP A 5 3.20 2.38 -14.32
CA ASP A 5 1.94 2.99 -13.91
C ASP A 5 1.22 2.18 -12.82
N GLU A 6 1.29 0.84 -12.85
CA GLU A 6 0.70 -0.02 -11.81
C GLU A 6 1.32 0.27 -10.44
N LEU A 7 2.65 0.37 -10.37
CA LEU A 7 3.39 0.68 -9.14
C LEU A 7 3.02 2.06 -8.59
N ARG A 8 3.00 3.08 -9.47
CA ARG A 8 2.63 4.44 -9.09
C ARG A 8 1.17 4.55 -8.64
N ALA A 9 0.25 3.90 -9.36
CA ALA A 9 -1.15 3.87 -8.98
C ALA A 9 -1.35 3.22 -7.60
N ALA A 10 -0.60 2.15 -7.29
CA ALA A 10 -0.63 1.52 -5.97
C ALA A 10 -0.05 2.43 -4.88
N ALA A 11 1.06 3.13 -5.15
CA ALA A 11 1.63 4.09 -4.22
C ALA A 11 0.65 5.24 -3.89
N THR A 12 0.05 5.85 -4.93
CA THR A 12 -1.01 6.86 -4.76
C THR A 12 -2.17 6.31 -3.93
N ARG A 13 -2.63 5.10 -4.26
CA ARG A 13 -3.74 4.48 -3.54
C ARG A 13 -3.40 4.25 -2.07
N LEU A 14 -2.19 3.80 -1.73
CA LEU A 14 -1.75 3.63 -0.34
C LEU A 14 -1.80 4.97 0.42
N ARG A 15 -1.30 6.06 -0.19
CA ARG A 15 -1.33 7.39 0.43
C ARG A 15 -2.76 7.91 0.62
N GLU A 16 -3.61 7.80 -0.40
CA GLU A 16 -5.02 8.19 -0.32
C GLU A 16 -5.81 7.35 0.71
N THR A 17 -5.47 6.07 0.81
CA THR A 17 -6.04 5.10 1.75
C THR A 17 -5.68 5.47 3.17
N ALA A 18 -4.40 5.72 3.43
CA ALA A 18 -3.90 6.12 4.74
C ALA A 18 -4.41 7.50 5.17
N ALA A 19 -4.53 8.46 4.25
CA ALA A 19 -5.05 9.79 4.57
C ALA A 19 -6.51 9.78 5.06
N LYS A 20 -7.28 8.73 4.74
CA LYS A 20 -8.65 8.53 5.19
C LYS A 20 -8.74 7.78 6.52
N ALA A 21 -7.69 7.08 6.93
CA ALA A 21 -7.67 6.32 8.17
C ALA A 21 -7.48 7.24 9.39
N THR A 22 -8.09 6.87 10.53
CA THR A 22 -7.82 7.55 11.80
C THR A 22 -6.31 7.50 12.13
N PRO A 23 -5.65 8.64 12.43
CA PRO A 23 -4.23 8.68 12.79
C PRO A 23 -3.92 7.75 13.98
N GLY A 24 -2.83 6.98 13.87
CA GLY A 24 -2.35 6.10 14.93
C GLY A 24 -1.74 6.86 16.13
N PRO A 25 -1.25 6.15 17.16
CA PRO A 25 -1.07 4.70 17.23
C PRO A 25 -2.37 3.96 17.51
N TRP A 26 -2.47 2.74 17.00
CA TRP A 26 -3.63 1.88 17.21
C TRP A 26 -3.31 0.75 18.19
N LYS A 27 -4.32 0.33 18.95
CA LYS A 27 -4.23 -0.79 19.87
C LYS A 27 -5.30 -1.82 19.52
N THR A 28 -5.03 -3.08 19.83
CA THR A 28 -6.07 -4.10 19.83
C THR A 28 -6.79 -4.07 21.18
N LYS A 29 -8.12 -4.15 21.14
CA LYS A 29 -8.96 -4.26 22.33
C LYS A 29 -9.97 -5.39 22.11
N GLY A 30 -9.96 -6.35 23.03
CA GLY A 30 -10.92 -7.46 23.01
C GLY A 30 -12.14 -7.14 23.86
N PHE A 31 -13.33 -7.53 23.39
CA PHE A 31 -14.57 -7.50 24.16
C PHE A 31 -15.11 -8.91 24.35
N GLY A 32 -14.41 -9.76 25.11
CA GLY A 32 -14.89 -11.11 25.44
C GLY A 32 -15.33 -11.91 24.21
N GLU A 33 -16.59 -12.36 24.19
CA GLU A 33 -17.19 -13.13 23.08
C GLU A 33 -17.43 -12.30 21.80
N PHE A 34 -17.38 -10.98 21.88
CA PHE A 34 -17.61 -10.06 20.74
C PHE A 34 -16.37 -9.86 19.85
N GLY A 35 -15.23 -10.49 20.18
CA GLY A 35 -14.03 -10.49 19.34
C GLY A 35 -13.04 -9.38 19.62
N TRP A 36 -12.14 -9.14 18.65
CA TRP A 36 -11.05 -8.17 18.72
C TRP A 36 -11.32 -6.99 17.79
N LEU A 37 -11.17 -5.78 18.34
CA LEU A 37 -11.26 -4.52 17.60
C LEU A 37 -9.91 -3.84 17.57
N VAL A 38 -9.69 -3.03 16.54
CA VAL A 38 -8.63 -2.01 16.56
C VAL A 38 -9.25 -0.72 17.10
N VAL A 39 -8.55 -0.04 17.99
CA VAL A 39 -8.98 1.23 18.60
C VAL A 39 -7.83 2.22 18.52
N ASP A 40 -8.14 3.52 18.51
CA ASP A 40 -7.10 4.53 18.72
C ASP A 40 -6.45 4.36 20.11
N ALA A 41 -5.18 4.74 20.25
CA ALA A 41 -4.48 4.64 21.53
C ALA A 41 -4.93 5.67 22.57
N ASN A 42 -5.96 6.48 22.26
CA ASN A 42 -6.46 7.52 23.14
C ASN A 42 -7.12 6.86 24.36
N PRO A 43 -6.75 7.27 25.60
CA PRO A 43 -7.33 6.71 26.82
C PRO A 43 -8.86 6.85 26.93
N ALA A 44 -9.47 7.75 26.14
CA ALA A 44 -10.92 7.88 26.06
C ALA A 44 -11.61 6.81 25.19
N GLY A 45 -10.87 6.05 24.37
CA GLY A 45 -11.39 4.95 23.54
C GLY A 45 -12.58 5.32 22.66
N ARG A 46 -12.62 6.55 22.15
CA ARG A 46 -13.82 7.14 21.50
C ARG A 46 -14.02 6.74 20.04
N PHE A 47 -13.03 6.12 19.41
CA PHE A 47 -13.11 5.72 18.01
C PHE A 47 -12.83 4.22 17.90
N SER A 48 -13.87 3.44 17.68
CA SER A 48 -13.74 2.06 17.23
C SER A 48 -13.50 2.03 15.72
N VAL A 49 -12.69 1.06 15.30
CA VAL A 49 -12.46 0.76 13.89
C VAL A 49 -13.61 -0.12 13.44
N GLU A 50 -14.50 0.46 12.66
CA GLU A 50 -15.72 -0.19 12.18
C GLU A 50 -15.55 -0.62 10.72
N THR A 51 -16.43 -1.51 10.24
CA THR A 51 -16.52 -1.85 8.81
C THR A 51 -17.42 -0.89 8.03
N GLU A 52 -18.24 -0.10 8.73
CA GLU A 52 -19.16 0.90 8.19
C GLU A 52 -19.15 2.14 9.10
N ASP A 53 -19.41 3.32 8.52
CA ASP A 53 -19.55 4.55 9.31
C ASP A 53 -20.80 4.45 10.20
N ASN A 54 -20.65 4.69 11.49
CA ASN A 54 -21.77 4.70 12.45
C ASN A 54 -21.55 5.77 13.54
N GLU A 55 -22.50 5.88 14.48
CA GLU A 55 -22.43 6.87 15.55
C GLU A 55 -21.29 6.63 16.56
N HIS A 56 -20.64 5.47 16.50
CA HIS A 56 -19.57 5.04 17.39
C HIS A 56 -18.18 4.96 16.74
N GLY A 57 -18.10 5.00 15.40
CA GLY A 57 -16.83 4.82 14.69
C GLY A 57 -16.90 5.07 13.18
N ARG A 58 -15.74 4.98 12.54
CA ARG A 58 -15.58 5.14 11.08
C ARG A 58 -15.22 3.80 10.45
N ALA A 59 -15.51 3.64 9.17
CA ALA A 59 -15.23 2.44 8.37
C ALA A 59 -13.72 2.18 8.14
N ASP A 60 -12.94 2.14 9.22
CA ASP A 60 -11.48 2.11 9.24
C ASP A 60 -10.89 0.71 9.05
N ALA A 61 -11.67 -0.37 9.20
CA ALA A 61 -11.13 -1.73 9.20
C ALA A 61 -10.44 -2.09 7.88
N VAL A 62 -11.02 -1.68 6.75
CA VAL A 62 -10.43 -1.87 5.41
C VAL A 62 -9.19 -0.99 5.23
N TRP A 63 -9.19 0.24 5.76
CA TRP A 63 -8.07 1.17 5.67
C TRP A 63 -6.87 0.69 6.52
N ILE A 64 -7.11 0.17 7.73
CA ILE A 64 -6.10 -0.41 8.61
C ILE A 64 -5.54 -1.72 8.05
N ALA A 65 -6.39 -2.56 7.45
CA ALA A 65 -5.98 -3.81 6.82
C ALA A 65 -5.15 -3.59 5.54
N LEU A 66 -5.42 -2.52 4.79
CA LEU A 66 -4.69 -2.16 3.58
C LEU A 66 -3.40 -1.40 3.86
N ALA A 67 -3.43 -0.41 4.77
CA ALA A 67 -2.30 0.48 5.00
C ALA A 67 -2.44 1.18 6.36
N SER A 68 -1.66 0.72 7.36
CA SER A 68 -1.39 1.61 8.50
C SER A 68 -0.82 2.93 8.00
N PRO A 69 -1.28 4.14 8.40
CA PRO A 69 -0.63 5.39 8.01
C PRO A 69 0.87 5.40 8.33
N VAL A 70 1.29 4.65 9.36
CA VAL A 70 2.70 4.48 9.71
C VAL A 70 3.47 3.64 8.67
N LEU A 71 2.79 2.71 8.00
CA LEU A 71 3.37 1.82 6.99
C LEU A 71 3.10 2.29 5.55
N ALA A 72 2.07 3.09 5.33
CA ALA A 72 1.61 3.50 4.02
C ALA A 72 2.64 4.35 3.28
N GLU A 73 3.21 5.35 3.96
CA GLU A 73 4.19 6.25 3.35
C GLU A 73 5.49 5.51 3.00
N PRO A 74 6.14 4.75 3.92
CA PRO A 74 7.34 4.00 3.56
C PRO A 74 7.09 2.96 2.46
N LEU A 75 5.90 2.35 2.43
CA LEU A 75 5.54 1.38 1.40
C LEU A 75 5.26 2.03 0.06
N ALA A 76 4.61 3.19 0.04
CA ALA A 76 4.39 3.99 -1.17
C ALA A 76 5.73 4.47 -1.75
N ASP A 77 6.64 4.96 -0.91
CA ASP A 77 7.98 5.38 -1.32
C ASP A 77 8.78 4.21 -1.92
N TRP A 78 8.70 3.02 -1.31
CA TRP A 78 9.32 1.82 -1.86
C TRP A 78 8.75 1.43 -3.24
N LEU A 79 7.42 1.54 -3.43
CA LEU A 79 6.80 1.29 -4.73
C LEU A 79 7.24 2.34 -5.78
N GLU A 80 7.40 3.60 -5.39
CA GLU A 80 7.90 4.65 -6.29
C GLU A 80 9.37 4.44 -6.66
N GLN A 81 10.20 4.01 -5.71
CA GLN A 81 11.58 3.65 -5.99
C GLN A 81 11.65 2.51 -7.01
N CYS A 82 10.90 1.43 -6.80
CA CYS A 82 10.80 0.32 -7.76
C CYS A 82 10.29 0.78 -9.14
N ALA A 83 9.35 1.73 -9.18
CA ALA A 83 8.85 2.28 -10.44
C ALA A 83 9.93 3.10 -11.18
N ASN A 84 10.77 3.82 -10.44
CA ASN A 84 11.88 4.58 -11.01
C ASN A 84 12.99 3.66 -11.54
N ASP A 85 13.30 2.59 -10.83
CA ASP A 85 14.28 1.59 -11.27
C ASP A 85 13.81 0.91 -12.56
N LEU A 86 12.56 0.46 -12.60
CA LEU A 86 11.97 -0.14 -13.80
C LEU A 86 11.91 0.86 -14.96
N ALA A 87 11.49 2.10 -14.72
CA ALA A 87 11.47 3.12 -15.78
C ALA A 87 12.88 3.45 -16.29
N GLY A 88 13.90 3.39 -15.42
CA GLY A 88 15.31 3.51 -15.80
C GLY A 88 15.76 2.37 -16.70
N ALA A 89 15.40 1.15 -16.34
CA ALA A 89 15.67 -0.05 -17.10
C ALA A 89 14.98 -0.03 -18.48
N GLU A 90 13.69 0.31 -18.54
CA GLU A 90 12.93 0.46 -19.80
C GLU A 90 13.58 1.48 -20.73
N ARG A 91 14.03 2.63 -20.20
CA ARG A 91 14.76 3.64 -20.99
C ARG A 91 16.09 3.14 -21.51
N THR A 92 16.81 2.33 -20.74
CA THR A 92 18.09 1.76 -21.16
C THR A 92 17.90 0.69 -22.22
N ALA A 93 16.95 -0.23 -22.04
CA ALA A 93 16.59 -1.24 -23.04
C ALA A 93 16.16 -0.59 -24.37
N ALA A 94 15.41 0.52 -24.32
CA ALA A 94 15.01 1.25 -25.51
C ALA A 94 16.18 1.86 -26.32
N LYS A 95 17.32 2.15 -25.68
CA LYS A 95 18.53 2.65 -26.36
C LYS A 95 19.32 1.55 -27.08
N TRP A 96 19.17 0.29 -26.64
CA TRP A 96 19.92 -0.87 -27.13
C TRP A 96 18.97 -2.01 -27.48
N PRO A 97 18.10 -1.83 -28.49
CA PRO A 97 17.11 -2.84 -28.86
C PRO A 97 17.79 -4.11 -29.39
N GLY A 98 17.52 -5.25 -28.73
CA GLY A 98 18.05 -6.57 -29.10
C GLY A 98 19.12 -7.14 -28.17
N ASP A 99 19.72 -6.31 -27.31
CA ASP A 99 20.73 -6.76 -26.33
C ASP A 99 20.11 -7.31 -25.04
N PHE A 100 18.81 -7.04 -24.81
CA PHE A 100 18.09 -7.43 -23.60
C PHE A 100 16.73 -8.05 -23.93
N SER A 101 16.42 -9.19 -23.30
CA SER A 101 15.14 -9.90 -23.45
C SER A 101 14.01 -9.29 -22.61
N ASP A 102 14.32 -8.83 -21.41
CA ASP A 102 13.39 -8.19 -20.48
C ASP A 102 14.07 -6.97 -19.84
N PRO A 103 13.45 -5.77 -19.83
CA PRO A 103 13.97 -4.63 -19.08
C PRO A 103 14.31 -4.96 -17.62
N LEU A 104 13.62 -5.91 -16.98
CA LEU A 104 13.98 -6.33 -15.62
C LEU A 104 15.39 -6.93 -15.53
N ASP A 105 15.95 -7.50 -16.60
CA ASP A 105 17.29 -8.08 -16.59
C ASP A 105 18.40 -7.04 -16.34
N ILE A 106 18.10 -5.76 -16.57
CA ILE A 106 19.02 -4.62 -16.36
C ILE A 106 18.53 -3.66 -15.27
N CYS A 107 17.49 -4.05 -14.55
CA CYS A 107 17.06 -3.34 -13.34
C CYS A 107 18.09 -3.58 -12.23
N ASP A 108 18.35 -2.56 -11.40
CA ASP A 108 19.30 -2.67 -10.28
C ASP A 108 18.84 -3.71 -9.25
N GLU A 109 17.53 -3.69 -8.92
CA GLU A 109 16.91 -4.66 -8.01
C GLU A 109 15.69 -5.37 -8.63
N PRO A 110 15.90 -6.35 -9.55
CA PRO A 110 14.80 -6.96 -10.29
C PRO A 110 13.81 -7.73 -9.41
N ASP A 111 14.30 -8.37 -8.34
CA ASP A 111 13.44 -9.10 -7.42
C ASP A 111 12.60 -8.18 -6.54
N SER A 112 13.13 -7.01 -6.15
CA SER A 112 12.38 -5.96 -5.46
C SER A 112 11.23 -5.48 -6.34
N VAL A 113 11.50 -5.18 -7.63
CA VAL A 113 10.47 -4.74 -8.58
C VAL A 113 9.41 -5.81 -8.82
N ARG A 114 9.78 -7.09 -8.94
CA ARG A 114 8.79 -8.19 -9.09
C ARG A 114 7.86 -8.32 -7.88
N ARG A 115 8.42 -8.22 -6.66
CA ARG A 115 7.63 -8.23 -5.41
C ARG A 115 6.74 -7.01 -5.31
N ALA A 116 7.28 -5.83 -5.65
CA ALA A 116 6.54 -4.58 -5.70
C ALA A 116 5.36 -4.65 -6.68
N LEU A 117 5.54 -5.23 -7.88
CA LEU A 117 4.44 -5.43 -8.85
C LEU A 117 3.37 -6.39 -8.33
N THR A 118 3.78 -7.46 -7.64
CA THR A 118 2.84 -8.40 -7.02
C THR A 118 1.98 -7.69 -5.97
N LEU A 119 2.61 -6.88 -5.11
CA LEU A 119 1.93 -6.08 -4.11
C LEU A 119 1.02 -5.01 -4.75
N ALA A 120 1.54 -4.26 -5.73
CA ALA A 120 0.79 -3.21 -6.41
C ALA A 120 -0.48 -3.75 -7.06
N ARG A 121 -0.42 -4.94 -7.66
CA ARG A 121 -1.60 -5.62 -8.21
C ARG A 121 -2.60 -6.00 -7.13
N ALA A 122 -2.15 -6.48 -5.97
CA ALA A 122 -3.03 -6.77 -4.85
C ALA A 122 -3.71 -5.49 -4.32
N VAL A 123 -2.95 -4.42 -4.11
CA VAL A 123 -3.45 -3.11 -3.67
C VAL A 123 -4.48 -2.54 -4.66
N ASN A 124 -4.17 -2.59 -5.95
CA ASN A 124 -5.04 -2.03 -6.99
C ASN A 124 -6.32 -2.84 -7.21
N ARG A 125 -6.29 -4.16 -6.97
CA ARG A 125 -7.46 -5.05 -7.09
C ARG A 125 -8.31 -5.16 -5.81
N GLY A 126 -7.73 -4.85 -4.65
CA GLY A 126 -8.24 -5.19 -3.33
C GLY A 126 -9.33 -4.30 -2.73
N ALA A 127 -9.82 -3.26 -3.40
CA ALA A 127 -11.02 -2.57 -2.94
C ALA A 127 -12.16 -2.68 -3.95
N LYS A 128 -13.06 -3.61 -3.65
CA LYS A 128 -14.46 -3.59 -4.06
C LYS A 128 -15.30 -3.42 -2.82
#